data_AF-A0A150SAQ2-F1
#
_entry.id   AF-A0A150SAQ2-F1
#
_cell.length_a   1.000
_cell.length_b   1.000
_cell.length_c   1.000
_cell.angle_alpha   90.00
_cell.angle_beta   90.00
_cell.angle_gamma   90.00
#
_symmetry.space_group_name_H-M   'P 1'
#
loop_
_entity.id
_entity.type
_entity.pdbx_description
1 polymer ?
#
loop_
_entity_poly.entity_id
_entity_poly.type
_entity_poly.pdbx_seq_one_letter_code
_entity_poly.pdbx_strand_id
1 'polypeptide(L)'
;MCVALAAVLAGCAGDADTGAGEGSLTDGDPVLDQKPSSLAAPGCTVRLTPASLVASVAQAENPAANIADGNLATRWSGRGKGAYVTADLGATQSICGISLGWYNGGVDGRIYDYALSTSTDGRDFSPLVSGKSLPSTSLQPIEFQPVNARYVRLTVNGNTVNDYASVTELQIAGSAAPASPFVHPGILVSKEQLDFVKAKIRNGEQPWSNEYQLARGSRPADRSYVADPVPVVKCSTPGSKQKAIDLGYEQAGCDSIVNDANAAYTQALLWYYSGDAQYAENARGILNAWARTLTAISFDQPRFPDNNSQVYANGHFNAGWAGTNFLRAAEILRYTYSGWTAADTALQENHFRTVYWDLVKDGWTGGQNRTAVMNEVALDIAIFTNDLEKYEYVVSQVQHSSKAMIYMPSDGGQPLSPIYQGRPRYTSGTELASIWSNPTRYIAGLEQETCRDLGHTQMGMSSLANMAETLRIQGDPRSAYGDDPEHDENRLRESFELNADYVLQYLDNTRNRVGVEVSPAGWMPTRSWPCSSFSKNAGGHSAVMGWEIGYNEFHNRRGISMPKTEALIARVRAMSSASTRFGNHIGWETLTHAGAP
;
A
#
# COMPACT_ATOMS: atom_id res chain seq x y z
N MET A 1 -17.67 -49.92 34.80
CA MET A 1 -17.79 -51.17 34.02
C MET A 1 -16.70 -51.12 32.96
N CYS A 2 -15.66 -51.94 33.11
CA CYS A 2 -15.46 -53.19 32.35
C CYS A 2 -14.76 -52.89 31.00
N VAL A 3 -13.46 -53.21 30.83
CA VAL A 3 -12.90 -54.55 30.49
C VAL A 3 -13.19 -54.87 29.00
N ALA A 4 -12.27 -55.27 28.12
CA ALA A 4 -10.85 -55.71 28.21
C ALA A 4 -10.08 -55.26 26.93
N LEU A 5 -8.73 -55.19 26.87
CA LEU A 5 -7.76 -56.28 26.55
C LEU A 5 -8.12 -57.12 25.30
N ALA A 6 -7.21 -57.50 24.40
CA ALA A 6 -5.74 -57.65 24.42
C ALA A 6 -5.13 -57.20 23.04
N ALA A 7 -3.91 -56.68 22.89
CA ALA A 7 -2.57 -57.28 23.11
C ALA A 7 -2.37 -58.60 22.33
N VAL A 8 -1.34 -58.74 21.48
CA VAL A 8 -0.02 -59.38 21.73
C VAL A 8 0.67 -59.51 20.33
N LEU A 9 1.98 -59.48 20.06
CA LEU A 9 3.23 -59.07 20.73
C LEU A 9 4.40 -59.63 19.86
N ALA A 10 5.49 -58.87 19.65
CA ALA A 10 6.90 -59.29 19.43
C ALA A 10 7.65 -58.06 18.88
N GLY A 11 8.70 -57.48 19.48
CA GLY A 11 9.81 -58.04 20.27
C GLY A 11 11.09 -58.04 19.40
N CYS A 12 12.31 -57.69 19.81
CA CYS A 12 12.93 -57.15 21.04
C CYS A 12 14.19 -56.34 20.61
N ALA A 13 14.95 -55.58 21.41
CA ALA A 13 14.97 -55.26 22.85
C ALA A 13 15.13 -53.71 23.03
N GLY A 14 15.86 -53.05 23.96
CA GLY A 14 16.75 -53.42 25.06
C GLY A 14 17.76 -52.29 25.39
N ASP A 15 17.43 -51.43 26.37
CA ASP A 15 18.26 -50.81 27.44
C ASP A 15 19.67 -50.23 27.12
N ALA A 16 19.98 -48.94 27.39
CA ALA A 16 20.15 -48.25 28.69
C ALA A 16 21.42 -48.73 29.46
N ASP A 17 22.28 -47.91 30.11
CA ASP A 17 22.45 -46.44 30.29
C ASP A 17 23.87 -46.21 30.90
N THR A 18 24.28 -44.95 31.18
CA THR A 18 25.43 -44.48 31.98
C THR A 18 26.85 -44.54 31.36
N GLY A 19 27.77 -43.60 31.60
CA GLY A 19 27.64 -42.28 32.25
C GLY A 19 28.99 -41.63 32.66
N ALA A 20 29.14 -40.32 32.41
CA ALA A 20 30.12 -39.35 32.97
C ALA A 20 31.66 -39.49 32.73
N GLY A 21 32.35 -38.36 32.53
CA GLY A 21 33.83 -38.29 32.48
C GLY A 21 34.47 -37.03 31.83
N GLU A 22 34.44 -35.91 32.56
CA GLU A 22 35.19 -34.63 32.43
C GLU A 22 36.26 -34.38 31.32
N GLY A 23 36.13 -33.22 30.62
CA GLY A 23 37.20 -32.19 30.59
C GLY A 23 38.20 -32.11 29.42
N SER A 24 38.02 -31.14 28.51
CA SER A 24 38.99 -30.05 28.20
C SER A 24 38.53 -29.17 27.01
N LEU A 25 38.88 -27.89 27.05
CA LEU A 25 38.67 -26.92 25.96
C LEU A 25 39.78 -27.02 24.90
N THR A 26 39.43 -26.87 23.62
CA THR A 26 40.28 -26.20 22.61
C THR A 26 39.40 -25.49 21.59
N ASP A 27 39.73 -24.21 21.33
CA ASP A 27 39.22 -23.42 20.19
C ASP A 27 39.40 -24.15 18.85
N GLY A 28 38.52 -23.87 17.89
CA GLY A 28 38.66 -24.47 16.55
C GLY A 28 37.52 -24.22 15.57
N ASP A 29 36.92 -23.03 15.55
CA ASP A 29 36.31 -22.55 14.30
C ASP A 29 37.47 -22.33 13.29
N PRO A 30 37.29 -22.71 12.02
CA PRO A 30 36.77 -21.68 11.14
C PRO A 30 35.66 -22.17 10.21
N VAL A 31 34.55 -21.42 10.22
CA VAL A 31 33.86 -20.92 9.04
C VAL A 31 34.75 -20.98 7.80
N LEU A 32 34.48 -21.94 6.91
CA LEU A 32 35.13 -22.00 5.61
C LEU A 32 34.61 -20.83 4.76
N ASP A 33 35.42 -19.78 4.77
CA ASP A 33 35.32 -18.54 4.01
C ASP A 33 34.87 -18.81 2.56
N GLN A 34 33.58 -18.56 2.26
CA GLN A 34 33.08 -18.54 0.88
C GLN A 34 33.62 -17.29 0.20
N LYS A 35 34.88 -17.37 -0.22
CA LYS A 35 35.57 -16.32 -0.94
C LYS A 35 34.72 -15.90 -2.16
N PRO A 36 34.27 -14.64 -2.25
CA PRO A 36 33.46 -14.20 -3.38
C PRO A 36 34.20 -14.40 -4.69
N SER A 37 33.56 -15.07 -5.64
CA SER A 37 33.87 -14.92 -7.06
C SER A 37 33.65 -13.45 -7.44
N SER A 38 34.42 -12.93 -8.41
CA SER A 38 34.23 -11.57 -8.91
C SER A 38 32.94 -11.49 -9.72
N LEU A 39 31.82 -11.15 -9.04
CA LEU A 39 30.52 -10.97 -9.66
C LEU A 39 30.53 -9.79 -10.64
N ALA A 40 29.73 -9.90 -11.71
CA ALA A 40 29.89 -9.14 -12.94
C ALA A 40 29.64 -7.62 -12.84
N ALA A 41 29.02 -7.13 -11.77
CA ALA A 41 28.73 -5.70 -11.60
C ALA A 41 28.75 -5.23 -10.13
N PRO A 42 29.18 -3.98 -9.86
CA PRO A 42 29.04 -3.36 -8.54
C PRO A 42 27.57 -3.33 -8.09
N GLY A 43 27.30 -3.76 -6.85
CA GLY A 43 25.94 -3.84 -6.29
C GLY A 43 25.28 -5.22 -6.39
N CYS A 44 25.83 -6.16 -7.18
CA CYS A 44 25.41 -7.55 -7.19
C CYS A 44 26.07 -8.33 -6.05
N THR A 45 25.54 -8.19 -4.83
CA THR A 45 26.14 -8.79 -3.62
C THR A 45 25.39 -10.00 -3.08
N VAL A 46 24.22 -10.35 -3.64
CA VAL A 46 23.38 -11.46 -3.16
C VAL A 46 23.47 -12.65 -4.11
N ARG A 47 23.97 -13.80 -3.64
CA ARG A 47 23.89 -15.08 -4.38
C ARG A 47 22.44 -15.59 -4.32
N LEU A 48 21.81 -15.78 -5.47
CA LEU A 48 20.45 -16.30 -5.60
C LEU A 48 20.52 -17.82 -5.79
N THR A 49 20.20 -18.57 -4.74
CA THR A 49 20.12 -20.03 -4.79
C THR A 49 18.82 -20.47 -5.47
N PRO A 50 18.85 -21.27 -6.55
CA PRO A 50 17.64 -21.81 -7.16
C PRO A 50 16.86 -22.70 -6.18
N ALA A 51 15.55 -22.46 -6.07
CA ALA A 51 14.62 -23.32 -5.35
C ALA A 51 14.40 -24.66 -6.07
N SER A 52 14.55 -24.71 -7.40
CA SER A 52 14.64 -25.96 -8.15
C SER A 52 15.46 -25.82 -9.44
N LEU A 53 15.95 -26.96 -9.96
CA LEU A 53 16.72 -27.07 -11.20
C LEU A 53 16.15 -28.19 -12.07
N VAL A 54 15.74 -27.86 -13.29
CA VAL A 54 15.16 -28.80 -14.26
C VAL A 54 16.00 -28.83 -15.53
N ALA A 55 16.66 -29.96 -15.78
CA ALA A 55 17.42 -30.19 -17.01
C ALA A 55 16.56 -30.88 -18.09
N SER A 56 16.80 -30.55 -19.36
CA SER A 56 16.18 -31.24 -20.50
C SER A 56 16.72 -32.67 -20.68
N VAL A 57 17.96 -32.91 -20.25
CA VAL A 57 18.65 -34.20 -20.24
C VAL A 57 19.78 -34.14 -19.21
N ALA A 58 20.03 -35.24 -18.50
CA ALA A 58 21.17 -35.38 -17.60
C ALA A 58 21.69 -36.83 -17.60
N GLN A 59 22.99 -37.01 -17.38
CA GLN A 59 23.58 -38.30 -17.01
C GLN A 59 23.29 -38.57 -15.53
N ALA A 60 23.09 -39.83 -15.15
CA ALA A 60 22.76 -40.20 -13.77
C ALA A 60 23.83 -39.78 -12.75
N GLU A 61 25.10 -39.80 -13.17
CA GLU A 61 26.27 -39.45 -12.37
C GLU A 61 26.56 -37.93 -12.39
N ASN A 62 25.86 -37.16 -13.24
CA ASN A 62 26.09 -35.73 -13.44
C ASN A 62 24.74 -34.97 -13.54
N PRO A 63 23.91 -35.02 -12.49
CA PRO A 63 22.57 -34.42 -12.45
C PRO A 63 22.59 -32.88 -12.50
N ALA A 64 21.42 -32.28 -12.73
CA ALA A 64 21.25 -30.83 -12.79
C ALA A 64 21.71 -30.09 -11.51
N ALA A 65 21.54 -30.72 -10.33
CA ALA A 65 21.88 -30.12 -9.03
C ALA A 65 23.35 -29.71 -8.90
N ASN A 66 24.24 -30.44 -9.57
CA ASN A 66 25.69 -30.16 -9.60
C ASN A 66 26.06 -28.83 -10.27
N ILE A 67 25.11 -28.09 -10.85
CA ILE A 67 25.37 -26.78 -11.46
C ILE A 67 25.21 -25.62 -10.45
N ALA A 68 24.81 -25.88 -9.21
CA ALA A 68 24.60 -24.83 -8.19
C ALA A 68 25.08 -25.25 -6.79
N ASP A 69 25.96 -26.26 -6.71
CA ASP A 69 26.50 -26.76 -5.45
C ASP A 69 27.74 -25.95 -4.98
N GLY A 70 28.28 -25.05 -5.81
CA GLY A 70 29.48 -24.27 -5.53
C GLY A 70 30.80 -25.01 -5.76
N ASN A 71 30.78 -26.20 -6.37
CA ASN A 71 31.94 -27.07 -6.53
C ASN A 71 32.34 -27.25 -8.00
N LEU A 72 33.36 -26.51 -8.46
CA LEU A 72 33.83 -26.60 -9.85
C LEU A 72 34.41 -27.97 -10.28
N ALA A 73 34.51 -28.95 -9.36
CA ALA A 73 34.88 -30.33 -9.68
C ALA A 73 33.68 -31.24 -10.04
N THR A 74 32.46 -30.89 -9.62
CA THR A 74 31.21 -31.54 -10.07
C THR A 74 30.75 -30.88 -11.37
N ARG A 75 29.72 -31.47 -12.01
CA ARG A 75 29.06 -30.88 -13.19
C ARG A 75 27.68 -31.44 -13.41
N TRP A 76 26.81 -30.65 -14.02
CA TRP A 76 25.73 -31.18 -14.85
C TRP A 76 26.32 -31.62 -16.19
N SER A 77 25.84 -32.74 -16.74
CA SER A 77 26.22 -33.19 -18.08
C SER A 77 25.04 -33.84 -18.81
N GLY A 78 24.82 -33.46 -20.07
CA GLY A 78 23.72 -33.95 -20.91
C GLY A 78 24.12 -33.97 -22.39
N ARG A 79 23.66 -34.97 -23.15
CA ARG A 79 24.05 -35.14 -24.56
C ARG A 79 23.02 -34.51 -25.50
N GLY A 80 23.48 -33.66 -26.42
CA GLY A 80 22.69 -33.05 -27.49
C GLY A 80 22.87 -31.53 -27.54
N LYS A 81 22.97 -30.97 -28.75
CA LYS A 81 22.93 -29.52 -28.95
C LYS A 81 21.54 -29.00 -28.61
N GLY A 82 21.48 -27.87 -27.89
CA GLY A 82 20.23 -27.32 -27.36
C GLY A 82 19.79 -27.95 -26.03
N ALA A 83 20.62 -28.81 -25.41
CA ALA A 83 20.38 -29.26 -24.05
C ALA A 83 20.43 -28.07 -23.08
N TYR A 84 19.51 -28.01 -22.12
CA TYR A 84 19.36 -26.88 -21.22
C TYR A 84 19.12 -27.26 -19.76
N VAL A 85 19.39 -26.32 -18.86
CA VAL A 85 18.92 -26.32 -17.47
C VAL A 85 18.11 -25.05 -17.23
N THR A 86 16.95 -25.19 -16.58
CA THR A 86 16.15 -24.07 -16.06
C THR A 86 16.26 -24.05 -14.54
N ALA A 87 16.73 -22.94 -13.98
CA ALA A 87 16.68 -22.62 -12.56
C ALA A 87 15.37 -21.86 -12.26
N ASP A 88 14.63 -22.28 -11.25
CA ASP A 88 13.52 -21.52 -10.64
C ASP A 88 14.02 -20.88 -9.34
N LEU A 89 13.93 -19.56 -9.22
CA LEU A 89 14.33 -18.79 -8.03
C LEU A 89 13.22 -18.71 -6.97
N GLY A 90 12.08 -19.36 -7.19
CA GLY A 90 10.91 -19.40 -6.28
C GLY A 90 10.01 -18.16 -6.37
N ALA A 91 10.59 -16.99 -6.63
CA ALA A 91 9.91 -15.72 -6.88
C ALA A 91 10.68 -14.89 -7.92
N THR A 92 10.06 -13.83 -8.45
CA THR A 92 10.75 -12.87 -9.33
C THR A 92 11.84 -12.13 -8.54
N GLN A 93 13.08 -12.19 -9.02
CA GLN A 93 14.26 -11.52 -8.47
C GLN A 93 14.81 -10.50 -9.45
N SER A 94 15.49 -9.47 -8.96
CA SER A 94 16.29 -8.59 -9.82
C SER A 94 17.67 -9.23 -10.04
N ILE A 95 17.86 -9.85 -11.19
CA ILE A 95 19.08 -10.58 -11.56
C ILE A 95 20.02 -9.60 -12.23
N CYS A 96 21.22 -9.42 -11.67
CA CYS A 96 22.19 -8.45 -12.17
C CYS A 96 23.59 -9.05 -12.44
N GLY A 97 23.80 -10.33 -12.14
CA GLY A 97 25.01 -11.04 -12.54
C GLY A 97 24.77 -12.53 -12.74
N ILE A 98 25.47 -13.12 -13.70
CA ILE A 98 25.56 -14.58 -13.91
C ILE A 98 27.04 -14.92 -14.08
N SER A 99 27.48 -16.05 -13.56
CA SER A 99 28.80 -16.63 -13.84
C SER A 99 28.70 -18.11 -14.16
N LEU A 100 29.42 -18.55 -15.21
CA LEU A 100 29.37 -19.94 -15.70
C LEU A 100 30.73 -20.63 -15.56
N GLY A 101 30.73 -21.87 -15.07
CA GLY A 101 31.88 -22.77 -15.05
C GLY A 101 31.75 -23.85 -16.12
N TRP A 102 32.83 -24.13 -16.86
CA TRP A 102 32.79 -25.01 -18.03
C TRP A 102 33.69 -26.23 -17.86
N TYR A 103 33.14 -27.43 -18.06
CA TYR A 103 33.90 -28.67 -17.88
C TYR A 103 35.02 -28.81 -18.91
N ASN A 104 36.23 -29.08 -18.43
CA ASN A 104 37.48 -29.22 -19.19
C ASN A 104 37.94 -28.01 -20.03
N GLY A 105 37.31 -26.83 -19.93
CA GLY A 105 37.68 -25.68 -20.78
C GLY A 105 39.18 -25.35 -20.74
N GLY A 106 39.78 -25.34 -19.54
CA GLY A 106 41.23 -25.14 -19.34
C GLY A 106 42.08 -26.43 -19.34
N VAL A 107 41.50 -27.58 -19.67
CA VAL A 107 42.17 -28.90 -19.68
C VAL A 107 42.39 -29.40 -21.10
N ASP A 108 41.35 -29.40 -21.93
CA ASP A 108 41.40 -29.82 -23.35
C ASP A 108 41.15 -28.67 -24.34
N GLY A 109 41.07 -27.42 -23.86
CA GLY A 109 40.89 -26.22 -24.68
C GLY A 109 39.48 -26.07 -25.26
N ARG A 110 38.52 -26.87 -24.78
CA ARG A 110 37.15 -26.91 -25.29
C ARG A 110 36.39 -25.61 -25.05
N ILE A 111 35.69 -25.20 -26.10
CA ILE A 111 34.84 -24.01 -26.14
C ILE A 111 33.38 -24.47 -26.32
N TYR A 112 32.49 -24.04 -25.43
CA TYR A 112 31.06 -24.28 -25.48
C TYR A 112 30.35 -23.10 -26.16
N ASP A 113 29.34 -23.37 -26.97
CA ASP A 113 28.39 -22.37 -27.47
C ASP A 113 27.17 -22.34 -26.55
N TYR A 114 26.73 -21.16 -26.11
CA TYR A 114 25.65 -21.04 -25.14
C TYR A 114 24.72 -19.86 -25.37
N ALA A 115 23.50 -20.00 -24.84
CA ALA A 115 22.52 -18.94 -24.73
C ALA A 115 21.87 -18.95 -23.34
N LEU A 116 21.70 -17.76 -22.76
CA LEU A 116 20.93 -17.50 -21.56
C LEU A 116 19.60 -16.83 -21.95
N SER A 117 18.51 -17.26 -21.32
CA SER A 117 17.20 -16.62 -21.41
C SER A 117 16.50 -16.59 -20.06
N THR A 118 15.55 -15.68 -19.90
CA THR A 118 14.86 -15.42 -18.63
C THR A 118 13.35 -15.38 -18.79
N SER A 119 12.62 -15.74 -17.74
CA SER A 119 11.14 -15.74 -17.71
C SER A 119 10.61 -15.37 -16.32
N THR A 120 9.42 -14.80 -16.26
CA THR A 120 8.65 -14.58 -15.02
C THR A 120 7.63 -15.69 -14.76
N ASP A 121 7.16 -16.38 -15.80
CA ASP A 121 6.05 -17.36 -15.73
C ASP A 121 6.48 -18.81 -15.96
N GLY A 122 7.72 -19.03 -16.41
CA GLY A 122 8.30 -20.36 -16.69
C GLY A 122 7.87 -20.97 -18.02
N ARG A 123 7.15 -20.23 -18.86
CA ARG A 123 6.66 -20.68 -20.18
C ARG A 123 7.33 -19.87 -21.29
N ASP A 124 7.20 -18.56 -21.25
CA ASP A 124 7.72 -17.64 -22.26
C ASP A 124 9.08 -17.10 -21.82
N PHE A 125 10.12 -17.38 -22.62
CA PHE A 125 11.51 -17.04 -22.30
C PHE A 125 12.06 -15.98 -23.25
N SER A 126 12.40 -14.81 -22.70
CA SER A 126 13.08 -13.73 -23.42
C SER A 126 14.59 -14.02 -23.50
N PRO A 127 15.25 -13.88 -24.66
CA PRO A 127 16.70 -13.97 -24.77
C PRO A 127 17.39 -12.91 -23.91
N LEU A 128 18.48 -13.30 -23.22
CA LEU A 128 19.29 -12.39 -22.39
C LEU A 128 20.66 -12.14 -23.03
N VAL A 129 21.47 -13.19 -23.18
CA VAL A 129 22.83 -13.16 -23.79
C VAL A 129 23.08 -14.46 -24.53
N SER A 130 23.85 -14.44 -25.61
CA SER A 130 24.47 -15.63 -26.20
C SER A 130 25.97 -15.40 -26.39
N GLY A 131 26.76 -16.48 -26.38
CA GLY A 131 28.20 -16.37 -26.41
C GLY A 131 28.92 -17.71 -26.56
N LYS A 132 30.25 -17.64 -26.41
CA LYS A 132 31.13 -18.81 -26.37
C LYS A 132 31.99 -18.76 -25.12
N SER A 133 32.25 -19.91 -24.50
CA SER A 133 33.12 -19.97 -23.31
C SER A 133 34.57 -19.70 -23.67
N LEU A 134 35.33 -19.17 -22.72
CA LEU A 134 36.80 -19.18 -22.78
C LEU A 134 37.33 -20.59 -22.46
N PRO A 135 38.51 -20.98 -22.99
CA PRO A 135 39.19 -22.21 -22.64
C PRO A 135 39.84 -22.09 -21.24
N SER A 136 39.01 -22.09 -20.21
CA SER A 136 39.40 -21.95 -18.80
C SER A 136 38.53 -22.83 -17.90
N THR A 137 39.07 -23.24 -16.75
CA THR A 137 38.33 -23.91 -15.66
C THR A 137 37.80 -22.92 -14.61
N SER A 138 38.16 -21.64 -14.68
CA SER A 138 37.62 -20.59 -13.81
C SER A 138 36.18 -20.26 -14.16
N LEU A 139 35.44 -19.74 -13.17
CA LEU A 139 34.15 -19.08 -13.40
C LEU A 139 34.30 -17.90 -14.34
N GLN A 140 33.40 -17.80 -15.31
CA GLN A 140 33.38 -16.77 -16.33
C GLN A 140 32.16 -15.87 -16.07
N PRO A 141 32.35 -14.63 -15.59
CA PRO A 141 31.25 -13.69 -15.42
C PRO A 141 30.68 -13.28 -16.78
N ILE A 142 29.38 -13.02 -16.82
CA ILE A 142 28.65 -12.59 -18.01
C ILE A 142 28.00 -11.24 -17.70
N GLU A 143 28.32 -10.25 -18.53
CA GLU A 143 27.78 -8.90 -18.44
C GLU A 143 26.46 -8.80 -19.20
N PHE A 144 25.45 -8.19 -18.57
CA PHE A 144 24.14 -7.86 -19.14
C PHE A 144 23.50 -6.74 -18.31
N GLN A 145 22.47 -6.09 -18.85
CA GLN A 145 21.67 -5.12 -18.09
C GLN A 145 20.75 -5.87 -17.11
N PRO A 146 20.62 -5.44 -15.84
CA PRO A 146 19.81 -6.12 -14.84
C PRO A 146 18.37 -6.41 -15.31
N VAL A 147 17.86 -7.60 -14.98
CA VAL A 147 16.57 -8.10 -15.46
C VAL A 147 15.75 -8.69 -14.30
N ASN A 148 14.47 -8.34 -14.23
CA ASN A 148 13.55 -8.94 -13.27
C ASN A 148 13.01 -10.26 -13.82
N ALA A 149 13.36 -11.38 -13.20
CA ALA A 149 12.94 -12.71 -13.63
C ALA A 149 12.85 -13.71 -12.47
N ARG A 150 11.98 -14.72 -12.60
CA ARG A 150 11.89 -15.85 -11.67
C ARG A 150 12.70 -17.05 -12.18
N TYR A 151 12.77 -17.22 -13.50
CA TYR A 151 13.41 -18.35 -14.15
C TYR A 151 14.60 -17.90 -14.98
N VAL A 152 15.72 -18.63 -14.87
CA VAL A 152 16.90 -18.51 -15.74
C VAL A 152 17.12 -19.83 -16.46
N ARG A 153 17.23 -19.79 -17.78
CA ARG A 153 17.55 -20.96 -18.61
C ARG A 153 18.91 -20.80 -19.26
N LEU A 154 19.80 -21.75 -19.01
CA LEU A 154 21.06 -21.92 -19.73
C LEU A 154 20.88 -23.03 -20.78
N THR A 155 21.07 -22.70 -22.05
CA THR A 155 21.04 -23.62 -23.18
C THR A 155 22.45 -23.73 -23.77
N VAL A 156 22.90 -24.95 -24.06
CA VAL A 156 24.23 -25.23 -24.63
C VAL A 156 24.10 -25.83 -26.03
N ASN A 157 24.62 -25.13 -27.04
CA ASN A 157 24.48 -25.47 -28.46
C ASN A 157 25.64 -26.36 -28.98
N GLY A 158 26.19 -27.19 -28.09
CA GLY A 158 27.36 -28.04 -28.34
C GLY A 158 28.69 -27.36 -27.98
N ASN A 159 29.79 -28.06 -28.29
CA ASN A 159 31.14 -27.59 -28.01
C ASN A 159 32.13 -28.00 -29.12
N THR A 160 33.38 -27.56 -29.05
CA THR A 160 34.41 -27.81 -30.08
C THR A 160 34.95 -29.25 -30.15
N VAL A 161 34.58 -30.14 -29.22
CA VAL A 161 35.07 -31.53 -29.13
C VAL A 161 33.95 -32.54 -29.40
N ASN A 162 32.72 -32.28 -28.94
CA ASN A 162 31.56 -33.17 -29.06
C ASN A 162 30.22 -32.42 -28.80
N ASP A 163 29.11 -33.18 -28.81
CA ASP A 163 27.76 -32.65 -28.61
C ASP A 163 27.26 -32.68 -27.15
N TYR A 164 28.14 -32.80 -26.15
CA TYR A 164 27.72 -32.72 -24.74
C TYR A 164 27.62 -31.27 -24.26
N ALA A 165 26.53 -30.96 -23.57
CA ALA A 165 26.50 -29.91 -22.58
C ALA A 165 27.19 -30.43 -21.31
N SER A 166 28.15 -29.67 -20.76
CA SER A 166 28.82 -30.03 -19.51
C SER A 166 29.26 -28.78 -18.77
N VAL A 167 28.52 -28.42 -17.72
CA VAL A 167 28.63 -27.14 -17.00
C VAL A 167 28.90 -27.45 -15.53
N THR A 168 29.96 -26.87 -14.98
CA THR A 168 30.41 -27.13 -13.60
C THR A 168 29.72 -26.24 -12.57
N GLU A 169 29.27 -25.04 -12.95
CA GLU A 169 28.55 -24.13 -12.05
C GLU A 169 27.79 -23.06 -12.87
N LEU A 170 26.64 -22.62 -12.34
CA LEU A 170 25.78 -21.53 -12.74
C LEU A 170 25.52 -20.69 -11.49
N GLN A 171 26.30 -19.64 -11.28
CA GLN A 171 26.06 -18.68 -10.21
C GLN A 171 25.14 -17.60 -10.72
N ILE A 172 24.01 -17.41 -10.02
CA ILE A 172 23.07 -16.33 -10.27
C ILE A 172 23.20 -15.34 -9.11
N ALA A 173 23.36 -14.06 -9.43
CA ALA A 173 23.48 -12.98 -8.47
C ALA A 173 22.42 -11.92 -8.71
N GLY A 174 21.85 -11.41 -7.62
CA GLY A 174 20.93 -10.30 -7.61
C GLY A 174 21.48 -9.09 -6.86
N SER A 175 20.82 -7.96 -7.06
CA SER A 175 20.91 -6.84 -6.13
C SER A 175 20.23 -7.20 -4.81
N ALA A 176 20.49 -6.43 -3.75
CA ALA A 176 19.80 -6.58 -2.47
C ALA A 176 18.31 -6.20 -2.61
N ALA A 177 17.49 -7.19 -2.99
CA ALA A 177 16.17 -7.02 -3.60
C ALA A 177 16.21 -6.19 -4.91
N PRO A 178 15.15 -6.18 -5.75
CA PRO A 178 14.87 -4.97 -6.50
C PRO A 178 14.74 -3.81 -5.50
N ALA A 179 15.15 -2.60 -5.88
CA ALA A 179 14.59 -1.42 -5.24
C ALA A 179 13.06 -1.56 -5.31
N SER A 180 12.34 -1.23 -4.23
CA SER A 180 10.88 -1.28 -4.26
C SER A 180 10.38 -0.55 -5.50
N PRO A 181 9.37 -1.08 -6.23
CA PRO A 181 8.72 -0.32 -7.30
C PRO A 181 8.06 0.96 -6.78
N PHE A 182 8.01 1.15 -5.45
CA PHE A 182 7.45 2.30 -4.77
C PHE A 182 8.48 3.09 -3.96
N VAL A 183 8.25 4.40 -3.88
CA VAL A 183 8.90 5.32 -2.96
C VAL A 183 8.34 5.08 -1.55
N HIS A 184 9.23 5.00 -0.56
CA HIS A 184 8.90 4.67 0.83
C HIS A 184 9.73 5.53 1.82
N PRO A 185 9.13 6.16 2.85
CA PRO A 185 7.70 6.44 2.99
C PRO A 185 7.13 7.12 1.75
N GLY A 186 5.98 6.65 1.26
CA GLY A 186 5.29 7.25 0.13
C GLY A 186 3.79 6.99 0.08
N ILE A 187 3.20 6.63 1.22
CA ILE A 187 1.76 6.59 1.45
C ILE A 187 1.34 7.92 2.08
N LEU A 188 0.71 8.78 1.26
CA LEU A 188 0.36 10.17 1.52
C LEU A 188 1.51 11.14 1.85
N VAL A 189 2.48 10.73 2.68
CA VAL A 189 3.53 11.61 3.20
C VAL A 189 4.90 11.04 2.90
N SER A 190 5.74 11.80 2.20
CA SER A 190 7.12 11.43 1.92
C SER A 190 8.06 11.75 3.08
N LYS A 191 9.22 11.09 3.13
CA LYS A 191 10.26 11.42 4.11
C LYS A 191 10.73 12.89 4.01
N GLU A 192 10.77 13.46 2.81
CA GLU A 192 11.21 14.83 2.57
C GLU A 192 10.22 15.84 3.17
N GLN A 193 8.93 15.55 3.09
CA GLN A 193 7.86 16.35 3.72
C GLN A 193 7.94 16.27 5.25
N LEU A 194 8.14 15.06 5.79
CA LEU A 194 8.37 14.87 7.23
C LEU A 194 9.60 15.64 7.72
N ASP A 195 10.72 15.61 6.98
CA ASP A 195 11.94 16.35 7.32
C ASP A 195 11.76 17.86 7.23
N PHE A 196 11.05 18.34 6.21
CA PHE A 196 10.67 19.75 6.07
C PHE A 196 9.88 20.23 7.30
N VAL A 197 8.79 19.54 7.65
CA VAL A 197 7.97 19.92 8.82
C VAL A 197 8.75 19.81 10.12
N LYS A 198 9.60 18.78 10.28
CA LYS A 198 10.49 18.63 11.44
C LYS A 198 11.42 19.82 11.60
N ALA A 199 12.00 20.31 10.50
CA ALA A 199 12.85 21.50 10.51
C ALA A 199 12.05 22.76 10.92
N LYS A 200 10.85 22.96 10.36
CA LYS A 200 9.97 24.07 10.71
C LYS A 200 9.61 24.08 12.20
N ILE A 201 9.17 22.95 12.75
CA ILE A 201 8.83 22.80 14.17
C ILE A 201 10.03 23.12 15.06
N ARG A 202 11.21 22.55 14.75
CA ARG A 202 12.46 22.77 15.48
C ARG A 202 12.89 24.24 15.49
N ASN A 203 12.64 24.96 14.41
CA ASN A 203 12.99 26.37 14.25
C ASN A 203 11.95 27.32 14.90
N GLY A 204 10.82 26.81 15.40
CA GLY A 204 9.74 27.66 15.95
C GLY A 204 8.86 28.32 14.88
N GLU A 205 8.91 27.84 13.63
CA GLU A 205 8.23 28.48 12.50
C GLU A 205 6.72 28.21 12.48
N GLN A 206 5.95 29.24 12.14
CA GLN A 206 4.49 29.19 12.04
C GLN A 206 4.06 28.89 10.59
N PRO A 207 3.01 28.08 10.37
CA PRO A 207 2.05 27.57 11.37
C PRO A 207 2.46 26.27 12.08
N TRP A 208 3.49 25.58 11.61
CA TRP A 208 3.83 24.21 12.05
C TRP A 208 4.04 24.07 13.57
N SER A 209 4.71 25.03 14.22
CA SER A 209 4.94 24.95 15.67
C SER A 209 3.67 25.06 16.51
N ASN A 210 2.68 25.87 16.11
CA ASN A 210 1.39 25.93 16.80
C ASN A 210 0.59 24.65 16.60
N GLU A 211 0.55 24.15 15.36
CA GLU A 211 -0.16 22.91 15.06
C GLU A 211 0.46 21.71 15.80
N TYR A 212 1.78 21.67 15.94
CA TYR A 212 2.48 20.61 16.67
C TYR A 212 2.08 20.59 18.16
N GLN A 213 1.93 21.75 18.80
CA GLN A 213 1.41 21.81 20.17
C GLN A 213 -0.07 21.41 20.25
N LEU A 214 -0.88 21.76 19.24
CA LEU A 214 -2.29 21.36 19.15
C LEU A 214 -2.44 19.83 19.01
N ALA A 215 -1.60 19.20 18.17
CA ALA A 215 -1.50 17.75 18.05
C ALA A 215 -1.06 17.10 19.35
N ARG A 216 0.02 17.59 19.96
CA ARG A 216 0.56 17.07 21.23
C ARG A 216 -0.41 17.18 22.41
N GLY A 217 -1.28 18.19 22.41
CA GLY A 217 -2.33 18.38 23.42
C GLY A 217 -3.64 17.61 23.15
N SER A 218 -3.72 16.83 22.06
CA SER A 218 -4.94 16.11 21.67
C SER A 218 -5.05 14.73 22.32
N ARG A 219 -6.28 14.20 22.48
CA ARG A 219 -6.52 12.81 22.95
C ARG A 219 -5.74 11.75 22.15
N PRO A 220 -5.69 11.79 20.80
CA PRO A 220 -4.85 10.90 19.99
C PRO A 220 -3.37 10.85 20.42
N ALA A 221 -2.84 11.93 21.02
CA ALA A 221 -1.46 12.07 21.46
C ALA A 221 -1.21 11.74 22.94
N ASP A 222 -2.18 11.17 23.66
CA ASP A 222 -2.01 10.77 25.05
C ASP A 222 -0.86 9.74 25.17
N ARG A 223 0.14 10.00 26.04
CA ARG A 223 1.29 9.09 26.21
C ARG A 223 0.88 7.78 26.89
N SER A 224 -0.29 7.74 27.53
CA SER A 224 -0.93 6.56 28.13
C SER A 224 -2.11 6.02 27.32
N TYR A 225 -2.19 6.34 26.01
CA TYR A 225 -3.26 5.84 25.14
C TYR A 225 -3.34 4.30 25.16
N VAL A 226 -4.55 3.76 25.33
CA VAL A 226 -4.84 2.33 25.29
C VAL A 226 -5.79 2.06 24.13
N ALA A 227 -5.39 1.15 23.23
CA ALA A 227 -6.22 0.69 22.11
C ALA A 227 -7.37 -0.20 22.60
N ASP A 228 -8.48 -0.19 21.87
CA ASP A 228 -9.69 -0.99 22.15
C ASP A 228 -10.07 -1.86 20.93
N PRO A 229 -9.24 -2.86 20.58
CA PRO A 229 -9.46 -3.72 19.43
C PRO A 229 -10.53 -4.77 19.68
N VAL A 230 -11.40 -5.00 18.68
CA VAL A 230 -12.43 -6.05 18.71
C VAL A 230 -12.17 -7.11 17.64
N PRO A 231 -12.54 -8.39 17.85
CA PRO A 231 -12.33 -9.44 16.85
C PRO A 231 -13.11 -9.21 15.55
N VAL A 232 -14.32 -8.64 15.65
CA VAL A 232 -15.15 -8.32 14.49
C VAL A 232 -15.78 -6.95 14.68
N VAL A 233 -15.48 -6.01 13.77
CA VAL A 233 -16.17 -4.71 13.74
C VAL A 233 -17.57 -4.88 13.13
N LYS A 234 -18.59 -4.35 13.80
CA LYS A 234 -20.02 -4.48 13.46
C LYS A 234 -20.70 -3.13 13.55
N CYS A 235 -20.90 -2.48 12.40
CA CYS A 235 -21.32 -1.08 12.35
C CYS A 235 -22.61 -0.89 11.56
N SER A 236 -23.70 -0.66 12.30
CA SER A 236 -25.03 -0.49 11.73
C SER A 236 -25.08 0.46 10.54
N THR A 237 -25.89 0.08 9.56
CA THR A 237 -26.37 0.95 8.48
C THR A 237 -26.90 2.28 9.03
N PRO A 238 -26.61 3.43 8.39
CA PRO A 238 -27.05 4.75 8.86
C PRO A 238 -28.56 4.78 9.17
N GLY A 239 -28.94 5.45 10.26
CA GLY A 239 -30.32 5.52 10.74
C GLY A 239 -30.89 4.20 11.30
N SER A 240 -30.21 3.06 11.16
CA SER A 240 -30.73 1.74 11.51
C SER A 240 -30.19 1.16 12.82
N LYS A 241 -29.36 1.91 13.58
CA LYS A 241 -28.70 1.41 14.81
C LYS A 241 -29.69 0.91 15.87
N GLN A 242 -30.78 1.63 16.13
CA GLN A 242 -31.77 1.18 17.11
C GLN A 242 -32.50 -0.08 16.62
N LYS A 243 -32.98 -0.09 15.37
CA LYS A 243 -33.56 -1.27 14.71
C LYS A 243 -32.64 -2.49 14.77
N ALA A 244 -31.33 -2.30 14.60
CA ALA A 244 -30.35 -3.37 14.71
C ALA A 244 -30.31 -3.95 16.13
N ILE A 245 -30.25 -3.09 17.15
CA ILE A 245 -30.28 -3.48 18.58
C ILE A 245 -31.60 -4.18 18.93
N ASP A 246 -32.74 -3.65 18.50
CA ASP A 246 -34.08 -4.21 18.77
C ASP A 246 -34.27 -5.61 18.17
N LEU A 247 -33.54 -5.92 17.09
CA LEU A 247 -33.52 -7.23 16.42
C LEU A 247 -32.34 -8.13 16.88
N GLY A 248 -31.59 -7.72 17.90
CA GLY A 248 -30.50 -8.53 18.48
C GLY A 248 -29.17 -8.50 17.73
N TYR A 249 -28.96 -7.56 16.80
CA TYR A 249 -27.70 -7.40 16.08
C TYR A 249 -26.69 -6.57 16.87
N GLU A 250 -25.62 -7.25 17.33
CA GLU A 250 -24.49 -6.67 18.07
C GLU A 250 -23.84 -5.47 17.36
N GLN A 251 -23.42 -4.48 18.15
CA GLN A 251 -22.63 -3.33 17.68
C GLN A 251 -21.25 -3.39 18.33
N ALA A 252 -20.18 -3.36 17.53
CA ALA A 252 -18.82 -3.54 18.03
C ALA A 252 -17.78 -2.72 17.24
N GLY A 253 -16.88 -2.04 17.95
CA GLY A 253 -15.62 -1.50 17.42
C GLY A 253 -15.68 -0.32 16.44
N CYS A 254 -16.85 0.26 16.13
CA CYS A 254 -16.96 1.32 15.13
C CYS A 254 -16.18 2.59 15.50
N ASP A 255 -16.44 3.11 16.69
CA ASP A 255 -15.75 4.32 17.14
C ASP A 255 -14.31 3.97 17.55
N SER A 256 -14.04 2.78 18.09
CA SER A 256 -12.68 2.41 18.53
C SER A 256 -11.72 2.25 17.36
N ILE A 257 -12.08 1.55 16.28
CA ILE A 257 -11.16 1.31 15.15
C ILE A 257 -10.72 2.63 14.49
N VAL A 258 -11.65 3.58 14.32
CA VAL A 258 -11.35 4.88 13.70
C VAL A 258 -10.57 5.79 14.66
N ASN A 259 -10.94 5.82 15.95
CA ASN A 259 -10.21 6.61 16.94
C ASN A 259 -8.77 6.09 17.14
N ASP A 260 -8.58 4.78 17.17
CA ASP A 260 -7.28 4.14 17.34
C ASP A 260 -6.40 4.33 16.10
N ALA A 261 -6.97 4.29 14.89
CA ALA A 261 -6.22 4.65 13.69
C ALA A 261 -5.76 6.12 13.69
N ASN A 262 -6.64 7.04 14.09
CA ASN A 262 -6.28 8.45 14.25
C ASN A 262 -5.21 8.63 15.35
N ALA A 263 -5.27 7.85 16.45
CA ALA A 263 -4.22 7.82 17.47
C ALA A 263 -2.89 7.30 16.92
N ALA A 264 -2.87 6.16 16.24
CA ALA A 264 -1.67 5.57 15.64
C ALA A 264 -0.96 6.56 14.69
N TYR A 265 -1.72 7.22 13.80
CA TYR A 265 -1.17 8.21 12.86
C TYR A 265 -0.65 9.47 13.58
N THR A 266 -1.42 10.01 14.55
CA THR A 266 -0.99 11.17 15.34
C THR A 266 0.30 10.87 16.11
N GLN A 267 0.39 9.70 16.73
CA GLN A 267 1.56 9.28 17.51
C GLN A 267 2.76 9.02 16.59
N ALA A 268 2.57 8.43 15.40
CA ALA A 268 3.66 8.25 14.42
C ALA A 268 4.25 9.58 13.94
N LEU A 269 3.41 10.59 13.67
CA LEU A 269 3.85 11.95 13.33
C LEU A 269 4.61 12.61 14.50
N LEU A 270 4.06 12.55 15.72
CA LEU A 270 4.70 13.12 16.91
C LEU A 270 6.01 12.45 17.26
N TRP A 271 6.14 11.13 17.08
CA TRP A 271 7.42 10.41 17.12
C TRP A 271 8.41 11.06 16.17
N TYR A 272 8.05 11.21 14.88
CA TYR A 272 8.99 11.68 13.87
C TYR A 272 9.52 13.08 14.20
N TYR A 273 8.64 14.00 14.61
CA TYR A 273 9.04 15.38 14.91
C TYR A 273 9.82 15.51 16.22
N SER A 274 9.43 14.79 17.27
CA SER A 274 10.01 14.95 18.61
C SER A 274 11.23 14.06 18.89
N GLY A 275 11.28 12.86 18.32
CA GLY A 275 12.19 11.79 18.73
C GLY A 275 11.85 11.12 20.07
N ASP A 276 10.69 11.40 20.70
CA ASP A 276 10.23 10.70 21.90
C ASP A 276 9.69 9.31 21.52
N ALA A 277 10.49 8.28 21.80
CA ALA A 277 10.20 6.89 21.47
C ALA A 277 8.89 6.36 22.08
N GLN A 278 8.33 6.99 23.13
CA GLN A 278 7.02 6.61 23.65
C GLN A 278 5.92 6.76 22.59
N TYR A 279 5.99 7.79 21.75
CA TYR A 279 5.01 7.97 20.67
C TYR A 279 5.13 6.86 19.60
N ALA A 280 6.34 6.38 19.32
CA ALA A 280 6.56 5.29 18.37
C ALA A 280 6.03 3.95 18.91
N GLU A 281 6.35 3.62 20.17
CA GLU A 281 5.90 2.37 20.78
C GLU A 281 4.38 2.36 21.03
N ASN A 282 3.78 3.51 21.32
CA ASN A 282 2.31 3.63 21.37
C ASN A 282 1.68 3.37 19.99
N ALA A 283 2.17 4.04 18.94
CA ALA A 283 1.66 3.87 17.58
C ALA A 283 1.80 2.40 17.10
N ARG A 284 2.98 1.81 17.30
CA ARG A 284 3.28 0.39 17.03
C ARG A 284 2.41 -0.55 17.87
N GLY A 285 2.19 -0.23 19.14
CA GLY A 285 1.33 -0.96 20.06
C GLY A 285 -0.12 -1.02 19.58
N ILE A 286 -0.68 0.13 19.17
CA ILE A 286 -2.03 0.23 18.61
C ILE A 286 -2.15 -0.62 17.32
N LEU A 287 -1.22 -0.42 16.36
CA LEU A 287 -1.19 -1.16 15.09
C LEU A 287 -1.13 -2.69 15.31
N ASN A 288 -0.28 -3.14 16.22
CA ASN A 288 -0.11 -4.55 16.52
C ASN A 288 -1.27 -5.14 17.34
N ALA A 289 -1.94 -4.34 18.17
CA ALA A 289 -3.13 -4.78 18.91
C ALA A 289 -4.29 -5.05 17.94
N TRP A 290 -4.56 -4.13 17.02
CA TRP A 290 -5.58 -4.34 15.98
C TRP A 290 -5.22 -5.50 15.05
N ALA A 291 -3.99 -5.56 14.52
CA ALA A 291 -3.58 -6.59 13.57
C ALA A 291 -3.58 -8.02 14.12
N ARG A 292 -3.46 -8.20 15.46
CA ARG A 292 -3.56 -9.50 16.13
C ARG A 292 -4.97 -9.91 16.50
N THR A 293 -5.88 -8.95 16.65
CA THR A 293 -7.22 -9.17 17.20
C THR A 293 -8.30 -9.18 16.12
N LEU A 294 -8.29 -8.18 15.23
CA LEU A 294 -9.33 -7.99 14.23
C LEU A 294 -9.21 -9.02 13.11
N THR A 295 -10.26 -9.82 12.93
CA THR A 295 -10.33 -10.88 11.91
C THR A 295 -11.36 -10.59 10.81
N ALA A 296 -12.31 -9.69 11.04
CA ALA A 296 -13.28 -9.26 10.03
C ALA A 296 -13.89 -7.88 10.32
N ILE A 297 -14.23 -7.14 9.27
CA ILE A 297 -15.10 -5.96 9.35
C ILE A 297 -16.42 -6.33 8.65
N SER A 298 -17.51 -6.40 9.42
CA SER A 298 -18.81 -6.83 8.91
C SER A 298 -19.44 -5.75 8.03
N PHE A 299 -19.92 -6.14 6.85
CA PHE A 299 -20.55 -5.22 5.90
C PHE A 299 -21.86 -5.76 5.29
N ASP A 300 -21.77 -6.77 4.42
CA ASP A 300 -22.92 -7.16 3.58
C ASP A 300 -23.98 -7.97 4.32
N GLN A 301 -23.53 -8.88 5.18
CA GLN A 301 -24.38 -9.79 5.95
C GLN A 301 -24.25 -9.52 7.45
N PRO A 302 -25.32 -9.77 8.24
CA PRO A 302 -26.65 -10.17 7.81
C PRO A 302 -27.43 -9.03 7.15
N ARG A 303 -28.60 -9.36 6.59
CA ARG A 303 -29.57 -8.40 6.04
C ARG A 303 -30.85 -8.39 6.88
N PHE A 304 -31.50 -7.23 6.96
CA PHE A 304 -32.76 -7.10 7.68
C PHE A 304 -33.90 -7.84 6.95
N PRO A 305 -34.78 -8.56 7.67
CA PRO A 305 -35.78 -9.45 7.06
C PRO A 305 -36.95 -8.72 6.39
N ASP A 306 -37.22 -7.46 6.75
CA ASP A 306 -38.34 -6.66 6.26
C ASP A 306 -38.09 -5.99 4.91
N ASN A 307 -36.85 -5.61 4.62
CA ASN A 307 -36.48 -4.81 3.44
C ASN A 307 -35.23 -5.30 2.71
N ASN A 308 -34.60 -6.40 3.18
CA ASN A 308 -33.36 -6.96 2.66
C ASN A 308 -32.16 -5.98 2.60
N SER A 309 -32.20 -4.85 3.32
CA SER A 309 -31.07 -3.94 3.41
C SER A 309 -30.01 -4.52 4.35
N GLN A 310 -28.74 -4.20 4.09
CA GLN A 310 -27.61 -4.62 4.93
C GLN A 310 -27.81 -4.16 6.37
N VAL A 311 -27.43 -5.00 7.34
CA VAL A 311 -27.42 -4.60 8.76
C VAL A 311 -26.21 -3.73 9.05
N TYR A 312 -25.04 -4.03 8.48
CA TYR A 312 -23.76 -3.39 8.82
C TYR A 312 -23.15 -2.53 7.70
N ALA A 313 -23.96 -1.75 6.94
CA ALA A 313 -23.47 -1.01 5.77
C ALA A 313 -22.39 0.06 6.06
N ASN A 314 -22.08 0.35 7.32
CA ASN A 314 -20.96 1.23 7.69
C ASN A 314 -19.62 0.49 7.83
N GLY A 315 -19.56 -0.84 7.65
CA GLY A 315 -18.30 -1.61 7.62
C GLY A 315 -17.25 -1.04 6.66
N HIS A 316 -17.63 -0.77 5.40
CA HIS A 316 -16.71 -0.16 4.43
C HIS A 316 -16.18 1.22 4.84
N PHE A 317 -16.99 2.05 5.51
CA PHE A 317 -16.49 3.33 6.03
C PHE A 317 -15.44 3.13 7.11
N ASN A 318 -15.64 2.17 8.02
CA ASN A 318 -14.68 1.87 9.07
C ASN A 318 -13.39 1.28 8.47
N ALA A 319 -13.50 0.39 7.48
CA ALA A 319 -12.35 -0.12 6.74
C ALA A 319 -11.55 0.99 6.03
N GLY A 320 -12.24 1.94 5.37
CA GLY A 320 -11.61 3.10 4.74
C GLY A 320 -10.96 4.08 5.73
N TRP A 321 -11.74 4.55 6.70
CA TRP A 321 -11.32 5.57 7.68
C TRP A 321 -10.22 5.09 8.60
N ALA A 322 -10.22 3.82 9.00
CA ALA A 322 -9.16 3.27 9.82
C ALA A 322 -7.97 2.79 8.98
N GLY A 323 -8.22 2.13 7.84
CA GLY A 323 -7.18 1.53 7.00
C GLY A 323 -6.14 2.55 6.54
N THR A 324 -6.59 3.71 6.04
CA THR A 324 -5.73 4.82 5.61
C THR A 324 -4.77 5.27 6.71
N ASN A 325 -5.31 5.65 7.87
CA ASN A 325 -4.52 6.14 9.00
C ASN A 325 -3.63 5.05 9.64
N PHE A 326 -4.06 3.79 9.67
CA PHE A 326 -3.19 2.68 10.09
C PHE A 326 -2.04 2.46 9.09
N LEU A 327 -2.30 2.47 7.78
CA LEU A 327 -1.26 2.28 6.76
C LEU A 327 -0.23 3.40 6.79
N ARG A 328 -0.66 4.67 6.87
CA ARG A 328 0.25 5.83 7.05
C ARG A 328 1.08 5.72 8.32
N ALA A 329 0.49 5.30 9.43
CA ALA A 329 1.22 5.11 10.69
C ALA A 329 2.26 3.98 10.59
N ALA A 330 1.87 2.84 10.01
CA ALA A 330 2.75 1.69 9.79
C ALA A 330 3.91 2.04 8.83
N GLU A 331 3.61 2.75 7.74
CA GLU A 331 4.58 3.26 6.76
C GLU A 331 5.62 4.17 7.41
N ILE A 332 5.18 5.20 8.15
CA ILE A 332 6.09 6.12 8.85
C ILE A 332 7.00 5.35 9.81
N LEU A 333 6.45 4.43 10.62
CA LEU A 333 7.27 3.66 11.56
C LEU A 333 8.23 2.69 10.86
N ARG A 334 7.76 1.96 9.83
CA ARG A 334 8.54 0.95 9.07
C ARG A 334 9.86 1.48 8.53
N TYR A 335 9.87 2.75 8.09
CA TYR A 335 11.04 3.37 7.45
C TYR A 335 11.72 4.46 8.31
N THR A 336 11.23 4.76 9.52
CA THR A 336 11.80 5.83 10.37
C THR A 336 12.02 5.44 11.82
N TYR A 337 11.45 4.34 12.31
CA TYR A 337 11.60 3.88 13.69
C TYR A 337 12.44 2.60 13.78
N SER A 338 13.60 2.68 14.45
CA SER A 338 14.51 1.54 14.63
C SER A 338 13.97 0.40 15.50
N GLY A 339 12.88 0.63 16.25
CA GLY A 339 12.18 -0.42 16.99
C GLY A 339 11.11 -1.15 16.16
N TRP A 340 10.88 -0.76 14.91
CA TRP A 340 10.05 -1.51 13.98
C TRP A 340 10.79 -2.75 13.47
N THR A 341 10.15 -3.91 13.53
CA THR A 341 10.77 -5.20 13.18
C THR A 341 10.18 -5.82 11.92
N ALA A 342 10.90 -6.75 11.30
CA ALA A 342 10.37 -7.55 10.18
C ALA A 342 9.10 -8.34 10.56
N ALA A 343 8.93 -8.69 11.84
CA ALA A 343 7.71 -9.34 12.34
C ALA A 343 6.52 -8.37 12.41
N ASP A 344 6.76 -7.08 12.71
CA ASP A 344 5.74 -6.03 12.64
C ASP A 344 5.30 -5.82 11.19
N THR A 345 6.25 -5.73 10.25
CA THR A 345 5.96 -5.70 8.80
C THR A 345 5.09 -6.88 8.35
N ALA A 346 5.53 -8.11 8.62
CA ALA A 346 4.80 -9.32 8.20
C ALA A 346 3.39 -9.41 8.82
N LEU A 347 3.23 -8.98 10.08
CA LEU A 347 1.93 -8.91 10.75
C LEU A 347 0.98 -7.91 10.06
N GLN A 348 1.45 -6.69 9.77
CA GLN A 348 0.64 -5.67 9.10
C GLN A 348 0.30 -6.07 7.66
N GLU A 349 1.29 -6.53 6.88
CA GLU A 349 1.06 -6.97 5.50
C GLU A 349 0.02 -8.11 5.43
N ASN A 350 0.12 -9.11 6.33
CA ASN A 350 -0.88 -10.17 6.42
C ASN A 350 -2.26 -9.62 6.82
N HIS A 351 -2.33 -8.73 7.81
CA HIS A 351 -3.60 -8.15 8.28
C HIS A 351 -4.33 -7.39 7.16
N PHE A 352 -3.63 -6.50 6.44
CA PHE A 352 -4.22 -5.76 5.33
C PHE A 352 -4.59 -6.65 4.14
N ARG A 353 -3.76 -7.63 3.78
CA ARG A 353 -4.07 -8.60 2.71
C ARG A 353 -5.29 -9.47 3.03
N THR A 354 -5.54 -9.82 4.29
CA THR A 354 -6.60 -10.79 4.68
C THR A 354 -7.89 -10.14 5.19
N VAL A 355 -7.82 -8.99 5.86
CA VAL A 355 -8.99 -8.34 6.49
C VAL A 355 -9.53 -7.17 5.66
N TYR A 356 -8.64 -6.41 4.98
CA TYR A 356 -9.04 -5.18 4.28
C TYR A 356 -9.16 -5.35 2.77
N TRP A 357 -8.20 -6.00 2.11
CA TRP A 357 -8.06 -5.98 0.65
C TRP A 357 -9.37 -6.28 -0.10
N ASP A 358 -10.00 -7.43 0.15
CA ASP A 358 -11.24 -7.82 -0.52
C ASP A 358 -12.46 -6.94 -0.16
N LEU A 359 -12.38 -6.21 0.96
CA LEU A 359 -13.41 -5.22 1.33
C LEU A 359 -13.26 -3.89 0.57
N VAL A 360 -12.06 -3.54 0.08
CA VAL A 360 -11.81 -2.18 -0.46
C VAL A 360 -11.45 -2.14 -1.95
N LYS A 361 -10.86 -3.21 -2.49
CA LYS A 361 -10.26 -3.26 -3.84
C LYS A 361 -11.20 -2.89 -5.00
N ASP A 362 -12.49 -3.20 -4.90
CA ASP A 362 -13.48 -2.96 -5.97
C ASP A 362 -14.17 -1.58 -5.84
N GLY A 363 -13.81 -0.79 -4.82
CA GLY A 363 -14.49 0.46 -4.47
C GLY A 363 -15.96 0.23 -4.07
N TRP A 364 -16.80 1.25 -4.27
CA TRP A 364 -18.25 1.18 -4.05
C TRP A 364 -19.00 2.01 -5.10
N THR A 365 -20.33 1.98 -5.05
CA THR A 365 -21.21 2.68 -6.03
C THR A 365 -22.16 3.69 -5.38
N GLY A 366 -22.66 3.39 -4.18
CA GLY A 366 -23.63 4.23 -3.47
C GLY A 366 -22.98 5.29 -2.60
N GLY A 367 -22.54 6.39 -3.21
CA GLY A 367 -21.95 7.56 -2.56
C GLY A 367 -20.43 7.63 -2.70
N GLN A 368 -19.93 8.74 -3.25
CA GLN A 368 -18.54 8.85 -3.70
C GLN A 368 -17.53 8.88 -2.56
N ASN A 369 -17.92 9.43 -1.41
CA ASN A 369 -17.04 9.47 -0.24
C ASN A 369 -16.74 8.07 0.34
N ARG A 370 -17.51 7.03 -0.04
CA ARG A 370 -17.18 5.63 0.21
C ARG A 370 -16.14 5.14 -0.80
N THR A 371 -16.45 5.31 -2.08
CA THR A 371 -15.61 4.86 -3.21
C THR A 371 -14.19 5.41 -3.10
N ALA A 372 -14.06 6.71 -2.82
CA ALA A 372 -12.78 7.39 -2.72
C ALA A 372 -11.89 6.82 -1.60
N VAL A 373 -12.41 6.71 -0.38
CA VAL A 373 -11.62 6.21 0.75
C VAL A 373 -11.33 4.71 0.66
N MET A 374 -12.18 3.93 -0.01
CA MET A 374 -11.89 2.52 -0.29
C MET A 374 -10.78 2.37 -1.33
N ASN A 375 -10.83 3.12 -2.42
CA ASN A 375 -9.75 3.16 -3.41
C ASN A 375 -8.44 3.65 -2.78
N GLU A 376 -8.50 4.62 -1.86
CA GLU A 376 -7.35 5.14 -1.11
C GLU A 376 -6.69 4.03 -0.28
N VAL A 377 -7.46 3.30 0.55
CA VAL A 377 -6.92 2.14 1.28
C VAL A 377 -6.39 1.07 0.33
N ALA A 378 -7.06 0.81 -0.79
CA ALA A 378 -6.58 -0.19 -1.75
C ALA A 378 -5.22 0.20 -2.37
N LEU A 379 -5.01 1.48 -2.66
CA LEU A 379 -3.75 2.04 -3.15
C LEU A 379 -2.66 1.95 -2.09
N ASP A 380 -2.97 2.38 -0.86
CA ASP A 380 -2.08 2.35 0.29
C ASP A 380 -1.63 0.89 0.61
N ILE A 381 -2.55 -0.09 0.51
CA ILE A 381 -2.22 -1.52 0.66
C ILE A 381 -1.27 -1.99 -0.43
N ALA A 382 -1.51 -1.61 -1.69
CA ALA A 382 -0.65 -2.03 -2.80
C ALA A 382 0.79 -1.52 -2.62
N ILE A 383 0.95 -0.25 -2.21
CA ILE A 383 2.25 0.36 -1.90
C ILE A 383 2.90 -0.32 -0.69
N PHE A 384 2.22 -0.36 0.46
CA PHE A 384 2.78 -0.92 1.70
C PHE A 384 3.23 -2.38 1.52
N THR A 385 2.45 -3.16 0.76
CA THR A 385 2.71 -4.58 0.52
C THR A 385 3.58 -4.85 -0.72
N ASN A 386 4.12 -3.80 -1.35
CA ASN A 386 5.05 -3.86 -2.49
C ASN A 386 4.48 -4.65 -3.70
N ASP A 387 3.19 -4.47 -3.97
CA ASP A 387 2.38 -5.30 -4.87
C ASP A 387 1.94 -4.51 -6.11
N LEU A 388 2.77 -4.53 -7.16
CA LEU A 388 2.56 -3.78 -8.40
C LEU A 388 1.28 -4.19 -9.16
N GLU A 389 0.86 -5.46 -9.08
CA GLU A 389 -0.38 -5.92 -9.72
C GLU A 389 -1.60 -5.27 -9.05
N LYS A 390 -1.63 -5.20 -7.72
CA LYS A 390 -2.68 -4.49 -6.97
C LYS A 390 -2.65 -2.99 -7.24
N TYR A 391 -1.47 -2.41 -7.38
CA TYR A 391 -1.31 -0.99 -7.68
C TYR A 391 -1.91 -0.65 -9.04
N GLU A 392 -1.50 -1.34 -10.10
CA GLU A 392 -2.05 -1.14 -11.46
C GLU A 392 -3.57 -1.36 -11.51
N TYR A 393 -4.06 -2.38 -10.79
CA TYR A 393 -5.50 -2.62 -10.66
C TYR A 393 -6.23 -1.41 -10.05
N VAL A 394 -5.78 -0.90 -8.90
CA VAL A 394 -6.43 0.20 -8.20
C VAL A 394 -6.30 1.52 -8.96
N VAL A 395 -5.12 1.85 -9.49
CA VAL A 395 -4.90 3.11 -10.23
C VAL A 395 -5.82 3.19 -11.46
N SER A 396 -6.06 2.07 -12.15
CA SER A 396 -7.04 2.02 -13.26
C SER A 396 -8.46 2.41 -12.83
N GLN A 397 -8.87 2.10 -11.59
CA GLN A 397 -10.17 2.50 -11.06
C GLN A 397 -10.17 3.97 -10.64
N VAL A 398 -9.13 4.44 -9.95
CA VAL A 398 -8.99 5.82 -9.45
C VAL A 398 -9.10 6.85 -10.58
N GLN A 399 -8.48 6.59 -11.74
CA GLN A 399 -8.58 7.47 -12.90
C GLN A 399 -10.03 7.71 -13.33
N HIS A 400 -10.85 6.65 -13.45
CA HIS A 400 -12.26 6.81 -13.79
C HIS A 400 -13.08 7.41 -12.65
N SER A 401 -12.88 6.91 -11.42
CA SER A 401 -13.59 7.39 -10.23
C SER A 401 -13.44 8.91 -10.05
N SER A 402 -12.22 9.45 -10.18
CA SER A 402 -11.98 10.90 -10.05
C SER A 402 -12.81 11.75 -11.04
N LYS A 403 -13.01 11.28 -12.28
CA LYS A 403 -13.88 11.95 -13.27
C LYS A 403 -15.37 11.75 -12.98
N ALA A 404 -15.77 10.60 -12.46
CA ALA A 404 -17.16 10.32 -12.06
C ALA A 404 -17.58 10.97 -10.73
N MET A 405 -16.61 11.49 -9.96
CA MET A 405 -16.81 12.14 -8.66
C MET A 405 -17.06 13.64 -8.75
N ILE A 406 -16.32 14.33 -9.61
CA ILE A 406 -16.36 15.78 -9.78
C ILE A 406 -16.78 16.09 -11.22
N TYR A 407 -17.89 16.80 -11.39
CA TYR A 407 -18.40 17.20 -12.69
C TYR A 407 -17.62 18.39 -13.25
N MET A 408 -17.24 18.27 -14.51
CA MET A 408 -16.79 19.39 -15.35
C MET A 408 -17.71 19.54 -16.57
N PRO A 409 -17.97 20.76 -17.08
CA PRO A 409 -18.75 20.96 -18.31
C PRO A 409 -18.13 20.27 -19.55
N SER A 410 -16.81 20.07 -19.54
CA SER A 410 -16.04 19.30 -20.51
C SER A 410 -16.41 17.79 -20.52
N ASP A 411 -16.97 17.24 -19.44
CA ASP A 411 -17.51 15.87 -19.41
C ASP A 411 -18.88 15.75 -20.16
N GLY A 412 -19.50 16.87 -20.53
CA GLY A 412 -20.78 16.93 -21.24
C GLY A 412 -21.95 17.48 -20.40
N GLY A 413 -23.19 17.23 -20.84
CA GLY A 413 -24.39 17.79 -20.19
C GLY A 413 -24.82 17.12 -18.88
N GLN A 414 -24.17 16.02 -18.48
CA GLN A 414 -24.41 15.26 -17.26
C GLN A 414 -23.08 14.62 -16.78
N PRO A 415 -22.93 14.29 -15.49
CA PRO A 415 -21.74 13.60 -14.99
C PRO A 415 -21.50 12.23 -15.63
N LEU A 416 -20.28 11.72 -15.50
CA LEU A 416 -19.95 10.35 -15.89
C LEU A 416 -20.54 9.35 -14.90
N SER A 417 -21.13 8.25 -15.40
CA SER A 417 -21.54 7.12 -14.56
C SER A 417 -20.33 6.49 -13.84
N PRO A 418 -20.42 6.19 -12.54
CA PRO A 418 -19.37 5.44 -11.85
C PRO A 418 -19.24 4.01 -12.40
N ILE A 419 -18.03 3.49 -12.43
CA ILE A 419 -17.73 2.09 -12.77
C ILE A 419 -17.58 1.29 -11.47
N TYR A 420 -18.09 0.06 -11.46
CA TYR A 420 -17.88 -0.90 -10.38
C TYR A 420 -17.82 -2.31 -10.95
N GLN A 421 -16.75 -3.04 -10.60
CA GLN A 421 -16.43 -4.36 -11.14
C GLN A 421 -16.45 -4.36 -12.69
N GLY A 422 -15.80 -3.33 -13.29
CA GLY A 422 -15.69 -3.16 -14.73
C GLY A 422 -16.98 -2.81 -15.47
N ARG A 423 -18.06 -2.41 -14.77
CA ARG A 423 -19.36 -2.07 -15.39
C ARG A 423 -19.87 -0.69 -14.95
N PRO A 424 -20.36 0.16 -15.86
CA PRO A 424 -21.07 1.39 -15.51
C PRO A 424 -22.30 1.11 -14.62
N ARG A 425 -22.59 2.03 -13.70
CA ARG A 425 -23.75 2.01 -12.79
C ARG A 425 -24.50 3.33 -12.86
N TYR A 426 -25.79 3.33 -12.55
CA TYR A 426 -26.67 4.50 -12.63
C TYR A 426 -26.61 5.14 -14.03
N THR A 427 -27.01 4.36 -15.04
CA THR A 427 -26.85 4.72 -16.45
C THR A 427 -28.05 5.48 -17.02
N SER A 428 -29.16 5.60 -16.28
CA SER A 428 -30.23 6.54 -16.60
C SER A 428 -30.00 7.90 -15.93
N GLY A 429 -30.40 8.99 -16.59
CA GLY A 429 -30.24 10.35 -16.06
C GLY A 429 -30.96 10.57 -14.71
N THR A 430 -32.05 9.84 -14.44
CA THR A 430 -32.77 9.89 -13.15
C THR A 430 -31.99 9.21 -12.03
N GLU A 431 -31.40 8.04 -12.30
CA GLU A 431 -30.54 7.35 -11.33
C GLU A 431 -29.26 8.15 -11.03
N LEU A 432 -28.66 8.72 -12.07
CA LEU A 432 -27.48 9.56 -11.95
C LEU A 432 -27.79 10.84 -11.15
N ALA A 433 -28.88 11.56 -11.48
CA ALA A 433 -29.31 12.71 -10.68
C ALA A 433 -29.57 12.32 -9.20
N SER A 434 -30.12 11.13 -8.95
CA SER A 434 -30.40 10.64 -7.61
C SER A 434 -29.14 10.45 -6.75
N ILE A 435 -28.08 9.82 -7.29
CA ILE A 435 -26.82 9.66 -6.52
C ILE A 435 -26.12 11.00 -6.29
N TRP A 436 -26.30 11.98 -7.19
CA TRP A 436 -25.85 13.37 -7.03
C TRP A 436 -26.76 14.24 -6.11
N SER A 437 -27.71 13.62 -5.40
CA SER A 437 -28.67 14.30 -4.51
C SER A 437 -29.56 15.34 -5.22
N ASN A 438 -29.87 15.10 -6.49
CA ASN A 438 -30.79 15.85 -7.35
C ASN A 438 -30.48 17.37 -7.43
N PRO A 439 -29.31 17.74 -8.00
CA PRO A 439 -28.97 19.14 -8.23
C PRO A 439 -29.90 19.75 -9.28
N THR A 440 -30.18 21.05 -9.16
CA THR A 440 -30.97 21.83 -10.14
C THR A 440 -30.22 22.05 -11.45
N ARG A 441 -28.89 21.96 -11.43
CA ARG A 441 -27.96 22.03 -12.57
C ARG A 441 -26.60 21.51 -12.13
N TYR A 442 -25.81 20.99 -13.06
CA TYR A 442 -24.40 20.69 -12.82
C TYR A 442 -23.53 21.91 -13.15
N ILE A 443 -22.47 22.14 -12.35
CA ILE A 443 -21.53 23.28 -12.48
C ILE A 443 -20.09 22.76 -12.27
N ALA A 444 -19.10 23.39 -12.91
CA ALA A 444 -17.69 23.01 -12.76
C ALA A 444 -17.28 22.90 -11.29
N GLY A 445 -16.57 21.83 -10.93
CA GLY A 445 -16.12 21.56 -9.56
C GLY A 445 -17.19 20.96 -8.63
N LEU A 446 -18.44 20.83 -9.07
CA LEU A 446 -19.49 20.18 -8.27
C LEU A 446 -19.11 18.73 -8.00
N GLU A 447 -19.11 18.33 -6.73
CA GLU A 447 -18.84 16.96 -6.29
C GLU A 447 -20.16 16.27 -5.94
N GLN A 448 -20.23 14.93 -6.05
CA GLN A 448 -21.49 14.19 -5.92
C GLN A 448 -22.22 14.40 -4.59
N GLU A 449 -21.49 14.56 -3.49
CA GLU A 449 -22.03 14.75 -2.15
C GLU A 449 -22.26 16.24 -1.82
N THR A 450 -21.86 17.21 -2.67
CA THR A 450 -22.05 18.66 -2.47
C THR A 450 -23.51 19.03 -2.19
N CYS A 451 -24.47 18.32 -2.79
CA CYS A 451 -25.90 18.56 -2.57
C CYS A 451 -26.51 17.75 -1.41
N ARG A 452 -25.71 16.91 -0.75
CA ARG A 452 -26.09 16.17 0.45
C ARG A 452 -25.63 16.92 1.71
N ASP A 453 -24.32 17.01 1.91
CA ASP A 453 -23.68 17.79 2.97
C ASP A 453 -22.18 18.02 2.70
N LEU A 454 -21.64 19.17 3.15
CA LEU A 454 -20.24 19.56 2.96
C LEU A 454 -19.27 18.61 3.70
N GLY A 455 -19.75 17.89 4.72
CA GLY A 455 -18.94 16.90 5.44
C GLY A 455 -18.61 15.69 4.58
N HIS A 456 -19.60 15.11 3.90
CA HIS A 456 -19.40 13.99 2.97
C HIS A 456 -18.67 14.43 1.70
N THR A 457 -19.00 15.62 1.19
CA THR A 457 -18.27 16.29 0.09
C THR A 457 -16.78 16.29 0.38
N GLN A 458 -16.41 16.84 1.54
CA GLN A 458 -15.00 17.00 1.88
C GLN A 458 -14.32 15.68 2.21
N MET A 459 -15.04 14.67 2.70
CA MET A 459 -14.49 13.31 2.80
C MET A 459 -14.18 12.69 1.42
N GLY A 460 -15.00 12.93 0.39
CA GLY A 460 -14.71 12.46 -0.98
C GLY A 460 -13.52 13.21 -1.59
N MET A 461 -13.52 14.54 -1.50
CA MET A 461 -12.46 15.41 -2.02
C MET A 461 -11.10 15.16 -1.35
N SER A 462 -11.09 14.94 -0.03
CA SER A 462 -9.86 14.63 0.71
C SER A 462 -9.23 13.33 0.24
N SER A 463 -9.99 12.24 0.12
CA SER A 463 -9.47 10.98 -0.41
C SER A 463 -8.93 11.10 -1.85
N LEU A 464 -9.57 11.91 -2.71
CA LEU A 464 -9.03 12.21 -4.04
C LEU A 464 -7.69 12.96 -3.98
N ALA A 465 -7.58 13.96 -3.11
CA ALA A 465 -6.33 14.71 -2.91
C ALA A 465 -5.23 13.83 -2.31
N ASN A 466 -5.56 12.96 -1.35
CA ASN A 466 -4.64 12.01 -0.75
C ASN A 466 -4.09 11.02 -1.79
N MET A 467 -4.97 10.42 -2.60
CA MET A 467 -4.54 9.54 -3.69
C MET A 467 -3.69 10.30 -4.73
N ALA A 468 -4.05 11.53 -5.07
CA ALA A 468 -3.27 12.35 -6.01
C ALA A 468 -1.86 12.65 -5.49
N GLU A 469 -1.71 12.97 -4.20
CA GLU A 469 -0.41 13.20 -3.55
C GLU A 469 0.39 11.90 -3.40
N THR A 470 -0.24 10.79 -2.99
CA THR A 470 0.39 9.46 -3.00
C THR A 470 0.94 9.14 -4.39
N LEU A 471 0.14 9.26 -5.45
CA LEU A 471 0.58 9.00 -6.83
C LEU A 471 1.70 9.96 -7.26
N ARG A 472 1.66 11.24 -6.87
CA ARG A 472 2.74 12.20 -7.13
C ARG A 472 4.05 11.80 -6.43
N ILE A 473 3.99 11.33 -5.18
CA ILE A 473 5.17 10.84 -4.45
C ILE A 473 5.74 9.57 -5.12
N GLN A 474 4.89 8.71 -5.67
CA GLN A 474 5.31 7.56 -6.48
C GLN A 474 5.84 7.95 -7.88
N GLY A 475 5.76 9.22 -8.29
CA GLY A 475 6.14 9.69 -9.62
C GLY A 475 5.19 9.25 -10.74
N ASP A 476 3.96 8.84 -10.40
CA ASP A 476 3.00 8.30 -11.37
C ASP A 476 2.25 9.44 -12.11
N PRO A 477 2.36 9.54 -13.45
CA PRO A 477 1.70 10.58 -14.23
C PRO A 477 0.17 10.46 -14.26
N ARG A 478 -0.40 9.38 -13.70
CA ARG A 478 -1.86 9.15 -13.60
C ARG A 478 -2.50 9.84 -12.39
N SER A 479 -1.72 10.59 -11.60
CA SER A 479 -2.23 11.44 -10.51
C SER A 479 -3.32 12.40 -11.00
N ALA A 480 -4.37 12.58 -10.19
CA ALA A 480 -5.48 13.50 -10.47
C ALA A 480 -5.09 15.00 -10.44
N TYR A 481 -3.82 15.31 -10.16
CA TYR A 481 -3.23 16.65 -10.34
C TYR A 481 -2.94 16.99 -11.81
N GLY A 482 -2.94 16.00 -12.71
CA GLY A 482 -2.88 16.26 -14.15
C GLY A 482 -4.06 17.11 -14.62
N ASP A 483 -3.77 18.18 -15.34
CA ASP A 483 -4.80 19.00 -15.99
C ASP A 483 -5.38 18.25 -17.19
N ASP A 484 -6.61 18.60 -17.57
CA ASP A 484 -7.19 18.16 -18.83
C ASP A 484 -6.46 18.86 -20.00
N PRO A 485 -5.73 18.12 -20.85
CA PRO A 485 -4.85 18.72 -21.85
C PRO A 485 -5.60 19.33 -23.04
N GLU A 486 -6.91 19.06 -23.16
CA GLU A 486 -7.75 19.64 -24.21
C GLU A 486 -8.41 20.95 -23.75
N HIS A 487 -8.65 21.10 -22.44
CA HIS A 487 -9.46 22.19 -21.88
C HIS A 487 -8.70 23.18 -20.95
N ASP A 488 -7.47 22.86 -20.52
CA ASP A 488 -6.69 23.63 -19.50
C ASP A 488 -7.43 23.74 -18.14
N GLU A 489 -8.19 22.69 -17.83
CA GLU A 489 -9.02 22.58 -16.62
C GLU A 489 -8.45 21.55 -15.65
N ASN A 490 -8.56 21.79 -14.33
CA ASN A 490 -8.27 20.75 -13.33
C ASN A 490 -9.48 20.56 -12.40
N ARG A 491 -10.14 19.40 -12.49
CA ARG A 491 -11.37 19.14 -11.72
C ARG A 491 -11.17 19.19 -10.21
N LEU A 492 -10.02 18.75 -9.70
CA LEU A 492 -9.74 18.79 -8.26
C LEU A 492 -9.55 20.24 -7.79
N ARG A 493 -8.81 21.07 -8.54
CA ARG A 493 -8.67 22.51 -8.29
C ARG A 493 -10.02 23.22 -8.26
N GLU A 494 -10.85 23.04 -9.31
CA GLU A 494 -12.16 23.69 -9.41
C GLU A 494 -13.09 23.24 -8.28
N SER A 495 -13.04 21.96 -7.90
CA SER A 495 -13.82 21.44 -6.79
C SER A 495 -13.38 22.01 -5.44
N PHE A 496 -12.07 22.16 -5.22
CA PHE A 496 -11.53 22.81 -4.03
C PHE A 496 -12.00 24.26 -3.92
N GLU A 497 -11.82 25.08 -4.96
CA GLU A 497 -12.26 26.49 -4.91
C GLU A 497 -13.77 26.67 -4.76
N LEU A 498 -14.58 25.86 -5.45
CA LEU A 498 -16.04 25.90 -5.33
C LEU A 498 -16.50 25.55 -3.91
N ASN A 499 -16.06 24.39 -3.39
CA ASN A 499 -16.56 23.90 -2.11
C ASN A 499 -15.96 24.68 -0.93
N ALA A 500 -14.76 25.24 -1.06
CA ALA A 500 -14.20 26.15 -0.07
C ALA A 500 -15.06 27.43 0.09
N ASP A 501 -15.63 27.98 -0.99
CA ASP A 501 -16.57 29.11 -0.91
C ASP A 501 -17.86 28.74 -0.16
N TYR A 502 -18.35 27.51 -0.32
CA TYR A 502 -19.51 27.00 0.42
C TYR A 502 -19.20 26.76 1.91
N VAL A 503 -18.01 26.25 2.25
CA VAL A 503 -17.57 26.10 3.65
C VAL A 503 -17.31 27.46 4.31
N LEU A 504 -16.79 28.45 3.59
CA LEU A 504 -16.64 29.80 4.12
C LEU A 504 -18.00 30.42 4.48
N GLN A 505 -18.99 30.31 3.57
CA GLN A 505 -20.37 30.74 3.85
C GLN A 505 -21.01 29.95 5.00
N TYR A 506 -20.68 28.66 5.16
CA TYR A 506 -21.05 27.89 6.36
C TYR A 506 -20.48 28.51 7.64
N LEU A 507 -19.18 28.77 7.67
CA LEU A 507 -18.52 29.30 8.87
C LEU A 507 -18.96 30.73 9.20
N ASP A 508 -19.39 31.53 8.21
CA ASP A 508 -20.03 32.82 8.44
C ASP A 508 -21.41 32.64 9.10
N ASN A 509 -22.27 31.80 8.51
CA ASN A 509 -23.61 31.51 9.04
C ASN A 509 -23.58 30.89 10.46
N THR A 510 -22.62 30.01 10.75
CA THR A 510 -22.51 29.34 12.05
C THR A 510 -21.67 30.10 13.08
N ARG A 511 -20.93 31.16 12.67
CA ARG A 511 -19.92 31.88 13.47
C ARG A 511 -18.77 30.97 13.90
N ASN A 512 -18.11 30.34 12.93
CA ASN A 512 -17.01 29.38 13.09
C ASN A 512 -17.34 28.12 13.90
N ARG A 513 -18.63 27.83 14.12
CA ARG A 513 -19.04 26.58 14.79
C ARG A 513 -19.13 25.47 13.74
N VAL A 514 -18.38 24.40 14.00
CA VAL A 514 -18.31 23.19 13.19
C VAL A 514 -19.22 22.13 13.81
N GLY A 515 -19.77 21.21 13.01
CA GLY A 515 -20.61 20.12 13.50
C GLY A 515 -21.98 20.54 14.05
N VAL A 516 -22.43 21.77 13.79
CA VAL A 516 -23.76 22.25 14.24
C VAL A 516 -24.83 22.06 13.17
N GLU A 517 -26.04 21.74 13.61
CA GLU A 517 -27.23 21.75 12.75
C GLU A 517 -27.55 23.16 12.23
N VAL A 518 -27.92 23.25 10.96
CA VAL A 518 -28.45 24.47 10.33
C VAL A 518 -29.75 24.16 9.61
N SER A 519 -30.65 25.15 9.51
CA SER A 519 -31.82 25.03 8.64
C SER A 519 -31.38 25.19 7.19
N PRO A 520 -31.67 24.25 6.27
CA PRO A 520 -31.29 24.36 4.86
C PRO A 520 -31.74 25.69 4.24
N ALA A 521 -33.00 26.08 4.46
CA ALA A 521 -33.57 27.33 3.95
C ALA A 521 -32.96 28.61 4.56
N GLY A 522 -32.25 28.51 5.69
CA GLY A 522 -31.57 29.64 6.33
C GLY A 522 -30.07 29.69 6.08
N TRP A 523 -29.53 28.82 5.23
CA TRP A 523 -28.09 28.61 5.08
C TRP A 523 -27.60 28.52 3.62
N MET A 524 -28.45 28.06 2.68
CA MET A 524 -28.07 27.88 1.27
C MET A 524 -27.34 29.12 0.70
N PRO A 525 -26.10 28.98 0.21
CA PRO A 525 -25.35 30.04 -0.45
C PRO A 525 -26.17 30.82 -1.49
N THR A 526 -26.21 32.15 -1.36
CA THR A 526 -27.11 32.99 -2.17
C THR A 526 -26.62 33.18 -3.61
N ARG A 527 -25.35 32.83 -3.89
CA ARG A 527 -24.74 32.91 -5.21
C ARG A 527 -24.30 31.52 -5.68
N SER A 528 -24.63 31.20 -6.93
CA SER A 528 -24.19 29.98 -7.64
C SER A 528 -24.61 28.61 -7.09
N TRP A 529 -25.25 28.51 -5.91
CA TRP A 529 -25.70 27.24 -5.32
C TRP A 529 -26.57 26.39 -6.28
N PRO A 530 -26.19 25.12 -6.55
CA PRO A 530 -26.92 24.26 -7.49
C PRO A 530 -27.95 23.34 -6.81
N CYS A 531 -27.99 23.24 -5.48
CA CYS A 531 -28.73 22.16 -4.81
C CYS A 531 -30.16 22.56 -4.42
N SER A 532 -31.12 21.68 -4.73
CA SER A 532 -32.55 21.86 -4.44
C SER A 532 -32.92 21.57 -2.98
N SER A 533 -32.12 20.74 -2.31
CA SER A 533 -32.26 20.36 -0.91
C SER A 533 -30.87 20.25 -0.28
N PHE A 534 -30.82 20.12 1.05
CA PHE A 534 -29.56 19.97 1.79
C PHE A 534 -29.80 19.35 3.16
N SER A 535 -28.84 18.60 3.70
CA SER A 535 -28.95 18.01 5.05
C SER A 535 -28.89 19.07 6.14
N LYS A 536 -29.64 18.87 7.23
CA LYS A 536 -29.54 19.70 8.44
C LYS A 536 -28.15 19.66 9.09
N ASN A 537 -27.43 18.55 8.91
CA ASN A 537 -26.07 18.36 9.43
C ASN A 537 -24.98 18.99 8.54
N ALA A 538 -25.38 19.68 7.47
CA ALA A 538 -24.64 20.63 6.62
C ALA A 538 -23.10 20.58 6.57
N GLY A 539 -22.40 20.90 7.66
CA GLY A 539 -20.93 20.95 7.69
C GLY A 539 -20.26 19.67 8.20
N GLY A 540 -20.93 18.86 9.03
CA GLY A 540 -20.26 17.83 9.83
C GLY A 540 -19.04 18.38 10.59
N HIS A 541 -18.09 17.51 10.93
CA HIS A 541 -16.74 17.94 11.33
C HIS A 541 -15.77 18.00 10.13
N SER A 542 -15.97 17.14 9.13
CA SER A 542 -15.04 16.97 8.00
C SER A 542 -14.94 18.17 7.07
N ALA A 543 -15.98 19.03 6.95
CA ALA A 543 -15.97 20.13 5.98
C ALA A 543 -14.82 21.13 6.16
N VAL A 544 -14.19 21.20 7.33
CA VAL A 544 -13.06 22.11 7.60
C VAL A 544 -11.69 21.44 7.54
N MET A 545 -11.63 20.14 7.24
CA MET A 545 -10.40 19.34 7.17
C MET A 545 -10.11 18.97 5.71
N GLY A 546 -8.87 18.70 5.30
CA GLY A 546 -8.61 18.14 3.95
C GLY A 546 -8.31 19.17 2.85
N TRP A 547 -7.98 20.40 3.23
CA TRP A 547 -7.85 21.54 2.31
C TRP A 547 -6.41 21.83 1.91
N GLU A 548 -5.43 21.45 2.73
CA GLU A 548 -4.04 21.89 2.50
C GLU A 548 -3.31 21.08 1.45
N ILE A 549 -3.69 19.82 1.21
CA ILE A 549 -3.03 18.95 0.21
C ILE A 549 -3.20 19.50 -1.21
N GLY A 550 -4.46 19.69 -1.64
CA GLY A 550 -4.76 20.28 -2.96
C GLY A 550 -4.21 21.70 -3.09
N TYR A 551 -4.29 22.51 -2.03
CA TYR A 551 -3.70 23.84 -2.01
C TYR A 551 -2.18 23.82 -2.17
N ASN A 552 -1.47 22.91 -1.53
CA ASN A 552 -0.01 22.83 -1.62
C ASN A 552 0.44 22.52 -3.04
N GLU A 553 -0.24 21.60 -3.72
CA GLU A 553 0.04 21.31 -5.13
C GLU A 553 -0.23 22.53 -6.03
N PHE A 554 -1.48 22.99 -6.11
CA PHE A 554 -1.84 23.99 -7.10
C PHE A 554 -1.30 25.39 -6.76
N HIS A 555 -1.32 25.80 -5.50
CA HIS A 555 -0.84 27.13 -5.10
C HIS A 555 0.67 27.15 -4.82
N ASN A 556 1.17 26.35 -3.88
CA ASN A 556 2.56 26.48 -3.44
C ASN A 556 3.56 25.94 -4.47
N ARG A 557 3.30 24.77 -5.07
CA ARG A 557 4.20 24.18 -6.08
C ARG A 557 3.98 24.78 -7.48
N ARG A 558 2.73 24.97 -7.90
CA ARG A 558 2.38 25.40 -9.27
C ARG A 558 2.09 26.90 -9.44
N GLY A 559 1.97 27.68 -8.36
CA GLY A 559 1.75 29.13 -8.41
C GLY A 559 0.35 29.58 -8.84
N ILE A 560 -0.64 28.69 -8.81
CA ILE A 560 -2.02 28.97 -9.24
C ILE A 560 -2.79 29.62 -8.09
N SER A 561 -3.59 30.65 -8.40
CA SER A 561 -4.41 31.34 -7.40
C SER A 561 -5.54 30.45 -6.89
N MET A 562 -5.66 30.28 -5.57
CA MET A 562 -6.72 29.53 -4.90
C MET A 562 -7.28 30.32 -3.70
N PRO A 563 -7.89 31.51 -3.94
CA PRO A 563 -8.22 32.46 -2.88
C PRO A 563 -9.29 31.97 -1.90
N LYS A 564 -10.19 31.06 -2.30
CA LYS A 564 -11.21 30.50 -1.40
C LYS A 564 -10.61 29.45 -0.49
N THR A 565 -9.80 28.57 -1.04
CA THR A 565 -9.07 27.54 -0.29
C THR A 565 -8.06 28.18 0.66
N GLU A 566 -7.31 29.20 0.23
CA GLU A 566 -6.39 29.97 1.08
C GLU A 566 -7.12 30.60 2.29
N ALA A 567 -8.21 31.31 2.03
CA ALA A 567 -9.00 31.96 3.08
C ALA A 567 -9.61 30.95 4.06
N LEU A 568 -10.01 29.77 3.57
CA LEU A 568 -10.51 28.68 4.42
C LEU A 568 -9.40 28.09 5.29
N ILE A 569 -8.23 27.76 4.71
CA ILE A 569 -7.07 27.24 5.44
C ILE A 569 -6.64 28.22 6.54
N ALA A 570 -6.52 29.51 6.23
CA ALA A 570 -6.19 30.54 7.21
C ALA A 570 -7.21 30.60 8.36
N ARG A 571 -8.50 30.48 8.03
CA ARG A 571 -9.61 30.48 9.01
C ARG A 571 -9.63 29.22 9.88
N VAL A 572 -9.29 28.06 9.34
CA VAL A 572 -9.19 26.79 10.08
C VAL A 572 -7.97 26.80 11.00
N ARG A 573 -6.79 27.21 10.51
CA ARG A 573 -5.57 27.35 11.31
C ARG A 573 -5.75 28.29 12.52
N ALA A 574 -6.63 29.30 12.40
CA ALA A 574 -7.00 30.18 13.52
C ALA A 574 -7.93 29.54 14.57
N MET A 575 -8.56 28.39 14.29
CA MET A 575 -9.34 27.63 15.28
C MET A 575 -8.42 26.88 16.23
N SER A 576 -8.73 26.95 17.54
CA SER A 576 -7.91 26.36 18.62
C SER A 576 -8.29 24.93 19.01
N SER A 577 -9.27 24.30 18.35
CA SER A 577 -9.69 22.93 18.67
C SER A 577 -9.04 21.89 17.76
N ALA A 578 -8.36 20.93 18.37
CA ALA A 578 -7.79 19.76 17.69
C ALA A 578 -8.85 18.95 16.93
N SER A 579 -10.13 19.00 17.34
CA SER A 579 -11.25 18.34 16.64
C SER A 579 -11.57 18.89 15.25
N THR A 580 -10.86 19.93 14.81
CA THR A 580 -10.94 20.50 13.45
C THR A 580 -9.72 20.14 12.59
N ARG A 581 -8.87 19.22 13.06
CA ARG A 581 -7.60 18.84 12.44
C ARG A 581 -7.48 17.37 12.08
N PHE A 582 -8.26 16.52 12.76
CA PHE A 582 -8.30 15.09 12.49
C PHE A 582 -9.71 14.52 12.64
N GLY A 583 -9.99 13.44 11.93
CA GLY A 583 -11.22 12.67 12.01
C GLY A 583 -11.47 11.89 10.72
N ASN A 584 -12.10 10.72 10.85
CA ASN A 584 -12.24 9.75 9.76
C ASN A 584 -10.84 9.36 9.23
N HIS A 585 -10.59 9.56 7.94
CA HIS A 585 -9.28 9.35 7.27
C HIS A 585 -8.44 10.64 7.15
N ILE A 586 -8.89 11.79 7.66
CA ILE A 586 -8.21 13.08 7.49
C ILE A 586 -7.45 13.40 8.78
N GLY A 587 -6.22 13.92 8.70
CA GLY A 587 -5.41 14.21 9.88
C GLY A 587 -4.19 15.08 9.62
N TRP A 588 -4.08 16.17 10.39
CA TRP A 588 -2.86 16.96 10.60
C TRP A 588 -2.16 17.44 9.32
N GLU A 589 -2.93 17.95 8.35
CA GLU A 589 -2.35 18.40 7.08
C GLU A 589 -1.35 19.54 7.23
N THR A 590 -1.54 20.45 8.18
CA THR A 590 -0.54 21.50 8.47
C THR A 590 0.77 20.91 9.00
N LEU A 591 0.76 19.70 9.56
CA LEU A 591 1.96 18.95 9.96
C LEU A 591 2.51 18.05 8.86
N THR A 592 1.98 18.05 7.64
CA THR A 592 2.44 17.13 6.58
C THR A 592 2.61 17.80 5.22
N HIS A 593 1.72 18.73 4.86
CA HIS A 593 1.63 19.31 3.51
C HIS A 593 1.73 20.84 3.47
N ALA A 594 1.57 21.56 4.58
CA ALA A 594 1.73 23.02 4.61
C ALA A 594 3.09 23.45 4.04
N GLY A 595 3.11 23.99 2.81
CA GLY A 595 4.31 24.50 2.15
C GLY A 595 5.41 23.44 1.92
N ALA A 596 5.06 22.15 2.00
CA ALA A 596 6.01 21.05 1.90
C ALA A 596 6.37 20.76 0.44
N PRO A 597 7.58 20.21 0.15
CA PRO A 597 8.00 19.88 -1.21
C PRO A 597 7.09 18.83 -1.89
#